data_AF-A0AA43ISI2-F1
#
_entry.id   AF-A0AA43ISI2-F1
#
_cell.length_a   1.000
_cell.length_b   1.000
_cell.length_c   1.000
_cell.angle_alpha   90.00
_cell.angle_beta   90.00
_cell.angle_gamma   90.00
#
_symmetry.space_group_name_H-M   'P 1'
#
loop_
_entity.id
_entity.type
_entity.pdbx_description
1 polymer ?
#
loop_
_entity_poly.entity_id
_entity_poly.type
_entity_poly.pdbx_seq_one_letter_code
_entity_poly.pdbx_strand_id
1 'polypeptide(L)'
;MRFLRRPLIKPWVLALMKQRIASDIEENESSRPQQWQDKIIELAPQLTGREIEVLKLALSGFSNSEIAGKLSVSPETVKVHRRNFYSKLNIKSQSELFAYFFQSTIN
;
A
#
# COMPACT_ATOMS: atom_id res chain seq x y z
N MET A 1 -4.72 -36.52 -22.60
CA MET A 1 -5.09 -36.27 -21.19
C MET A 1 -5.27 -34.77 -20.97
N ARG A 2 -6.51 -34.30 -20.69
CA ARG A 2 -6.81 -32.88 -20.43
C ARG A 2 -6.75 -32.64 -18.92
N PHE A 3 -5.73 -31.93 -18.45
CA PHE A 3 -5.65 -31.46 -17.07
C PHE A 3 -6.67 -30.34 -16.87
N LEU A 4 -7.83 -30.67 -16.29
CA LEU A 4 -8.74 -29.67 -15.75
C LEU A 4 -8.10 -29.11 -14.48
N ARG A 5 -7.43 -27.96 -14.58
CA ARG A 5 -7.09 -27.13 -13.42
C ARG A 5 -8.39 -26.68 -12.78
N ARG A 6 -8.89 -27.44 -11.81
CA ARG A 6 -10.00 -26.99 -10.95
C ARG A 6 -9.53 -25.71 -10.25
N PRO A 7 -10.21 -24.57 -10.39
CA PRO A 7 -9.83 -23.38 -9.65
C PRO A 7 -9.91 -23.70 -8.16
N LEU A 8 -8.82 -23.40 -7.42
CA LEU A 8 -8.70 -23.66 -5.97
C LEU A 8 -9.81 -22.97 -5.17
N ILE A 9 -10.41 -21.94 -5.76
CA ILE A 9 -11.47 -21.13 -5.19
C ILE A 9 -12.77 -21.50 -5.93
N LYS A 10 -13.75 -22.01 -5.18
CA LYS A 10 -15.03 -22.44 -5.75
C LYS A 10 -15.73 -21.25 -6.44
N PRO A 11 -16.43 -21.46 -7.59
CA PRO A 11 -17.08 -20.36 -8.32
C PRO A 11 -18.02 -19.50 -7.47
N TRP A 12 -18.68 -20.09 -6.48
CA TRP A 12 -19.55 -19.38 -5.55
C TRP A 12 -18.79 -18.47 -4.59
N VAL A 13 -17.55 -18.79 -4.22
CA VAL A 13 -16.71 -17.92 -3.38
C VAL A 13 -16.32 -16.69 -4.16
N LEU A 14 -15.93 -16.84 -5.43
CA LEU A 14 -15.68 -15.71 -6.32
C LEU A 14 -16.94 -14.86 -6.53
N ALA A 15 -18.11 -15.50 -6.68
CA ALA A 15 -19.38 -14.79 -6.81
C ALA A 15 -19.74 -14.01 -5.54
N LEU A 16 -19.56 -14.60 -4.35
CA LEU A 16 -19.81 -13.91 -3.08
C LEU A 16 -18.81 -12.78 -2.82
N MET A 17 -17.53 -12.98 -3.14
CA MET A 17 -16.52 -11.91 -3.06
C MET A 17 -16.89 -10.77 -4.00
N LYS A 18 -17.27 -11.07 -5.25
CA LYS A 18 -17.73 -10.06 -6.20
C LYS A 18 -19.02 -9.39 -5.77
N GLN A 19 -19.98 -10.11 -5.22
CA GLN A 19 -21.24 -9.55 -4.74
C GLN A 19 -21.01 -8.61 -3.56
N ARG A 20 -20.14 -8.98 -2.61
CA ARG A 20 -19.76 -8.15 -1.46
C ARG A 20 -18.97 -6.92 -1.88
N ILE A 21 -18.02 -7.10 -2.81
CA ILE A 21 -17.20 -6.02 -3.35
C ILE A 21 -18.07 -5.09 -4.22
N ALA A 22 -18.98 -5.61 -5.05
CA ALA A 22 -19.86 -4.81 -5.90
C ALA A 22 -20.87 -3.98 -5.10
N SER A 23 -21.41 -4.53 -4.00
CA SER A 23 -22.24 -3.74 -3.08
C SER A 23 -21.49 -2.60 -2.39
N ASP A 24 -20.15 -2.71 -2.29
CA ASP A 24 -19.30 -1.63 -1.75
C ASP A 24 -18.77 -0.69 -2.86
N ILE A 25 -18.82 -1.09 -4.14
CA ILE A 25 -18.21 -0.37 -5.28
C ILE A 25 -19.19 0.54 -6.03
N GLU A 26 -20.49 0.22 -6.08
CA GLU A 26 -21.42 0.96 -6.98
C GLU A 26 -21.85 2.37 -6.51
N GLU A 27 -21.52 2.82 -5.30
CA GLU A 27 -21.85 4.19 -4.87
C GLU A 27 -20.64 5.08 -4.53
N ASN A 28 -19.39 4.64 -4.75
CA ASN A 28 -18.28 5.40 -4.15
C ASN A 28 -16.93 5.44 -4.89
N GLU A 29 -16.94 5.84 -6.16
CA GLU A 29 -15.71 6.24 -6.85
C GLU A 29 -15.07 7.50 -6.22
N SER A 30 -15.88 8.33 -5.55
CA SER A 30 -15.52 9.63 -4.95
C SER A 30 -14.97 9.56 -3.52
N SER A 31 -15.20 8.46 -2.79
CA SER A 31 -14.58 8.22 -1.47
C SER A 31 -13.57 7.08 -1.57
N ARG A 32 -12.59 7.22 -2.47
CA ARG A 32 -11.31 6.56 -2.23
C ARG A 32 -10.77 7.08 -0.89
N PRO A 33 -10.19 6.24 -0.04
CA PRO A 33 -9.99 6.61 1.34
C PRO A 33 -8.86 7.65 1.46
N GLN A 34 -9.21 8.94 1.40
CA GLN A 34 -8.38 10.04 1.89
C GLN A 34 -7.96 9.75 3.35
N GLN A 35 -8.86 9.10 4.10
CA GLN A 35 -8.73 8.78 5.52
C GLN A 35 -7.37 8.17 5.92
N TRP A 36 -6.83 7.20 5.17
CA TRP A 36 -5.51 6.63 5.52
C TRP A 36 -4.33 7.49 5.07
N GLN A 37 -4.52 8.31 4.02
CA GLN A 37 -3.49 9.24 3.57
C GLN A 37 -3.28 10.38 4.56
N ASP A 38 -4.37 10.88 5.15
CA ASP A 38 -4.34 11.91 6.19
C ASP A 38 -3.73 11.34 7.48
N LYS A 39 -4.10 10.10 7.83
CA LYS A 39 -3.51 9.38 8.98
C LYS A 39 -2.00 9.17 8.83
N ILE A 40 -1.47 8.97 7.60
CA ILE A 40 -0.02 8.92 7.38
C ILE A 40 0.67 10.24 7.75
N ILE A 41 0.06 11.37 7.40
CA ILE A 41 0.63 12.70 7.69
C ILE A 41 0.64 12.93 9.20
N GLU A 42 -0.41 12.53 9.90
CA GLU A 42 -0.52 12.59 11.36
C GLU A 42 0.50 11.67 12.07
N LEU A 43 0.69 10.46 11.57
CA LEU A 43 1.62 9.47 12.15
C LEU A 43 3.09 9.78 11.86
N ALA A 44 3.37 10.54 10.79
CA ALA A 44 4.71 10.79 10.31
C ALA A 44 4.94 12.27 9.92
N PRO A 45 4.68 13.23 10.83
CA PRO A 45 4.76 14.67 10.53
C PRO A 45 6.19 15.15 10.20
N GLN A 46 7.21 14.38 10.59
CA GLN A 46 8.62 14.67 10.31
C GLN A 46 9.06 14.30 8.87
N LEU A 47 8.19 13.65 8.09
CA LEU A 47 8.49 13.30 6.71
C LEU A 47 8.22 14.47 5.77
N THR A 48 9.11 14.62 4.79
CA THR A 48 8.92 15.54 3.67
C THR A 48 7.85 15.03 2.72
N GLY A 49 7.26 15.91 1.91
CA GLY A 49 6.25 15.52 0.93
C GLY A 49 6.71 14.38 0.01
N ARG A 50 7.98 14.41 -0.43
CA ARG A 50 8.53 13.35 -1.28
C ARG A 50 8.73 12.02 -0.54
N GLU A 51 9.12 12.05 0.72
CA GLU A 51 9.20 10.85 1.55
C GLU A 51 7.82 10.24 1.80
N ILE A 52 6.80 11.08 2.00
CA ILE A 52 5.40 10.65 2.14
C ILE A 52 4.91 9.97 0.86
N GLU A 53 5.20 10.52 -0.31
CA GLU A 53 4.83 9.90 -1.60
C GLU A 53 5.46 8.51 -1.77
N VAL A 54 6.77 8.39 -1.49
CA VAL A 54 7.47 7.10 -1.56
C VAL A 54 6.92 6.12 -0.53
N LEU A 55 6.65 6.58 0.69
CA LEU A 55 6.06 5.77 1.77
C LEU A 55 4.67 5.24 1.38
N LYS A 56 3.79 6.10 0.85
CA LYS A 56 2.44 5.71 0.40
C LYS A 56 2.50 4.59 -0.64
N LEU A 57 3.40 4.71 -1.62
CA LEU A 57 3.57 3.68 -2.64
C LEU A 57 4.21 2.41 -2.08
N ALA A 58 5.15 2.52 -1.14
CA ALA A 58 5.75 1.36 -0.49
C ALA A 58 4.72 0.57 0.35
N LEU A 59 3.85 1.26 1.10
CA LEU A 59 2.74 0.65 1.85
C LEU A 59 1.68 0.06 0.92
N SER A 60 1.53 0.60 -0.29
CA SER A 60 0.68 0.03 -1.36
C SER A 60 1.29 -1.21 -2.03
N GLY A 61 2.47 -1.65 -1.61
CA GLY A 61 3.12 -2.87 -2.10
C GLY A 61 3.99 -2.70 -3.35
N PHE A 62 4.23 -1.47 -3.83
CA PHE A 62 5.09 -1.26 -4.99
C PHE A 62 6.57 -1.49 -4.66
N SER A 63 7.29 -2.12 -5.59
CA SER A 63 8.73 -2.27 -5.56
C SER A 63 9.45 -0.94 -5.84
N ASN A 64 10.74 -0.84 -5.49
CA ASN A 64 11.52 0.39 -5.73
C ASN A 64 11.55 0.79 -7.21
N SER A 65 11.54 -0.19 -8.13
CA SER A 65 11.53 0.10 -9.57
C SER A 65 10.17 0.61 -10.05
N GLU A 66 9.07 0.09 -9.51
CA GLU A 66 7.73 0.57 -9.85
C GLU A 66 7.46 1.97 -9.27
N ILE A 67 7.93 2.21 -8.04
CA ILE A 67 7.88 3.54 -7.41
C ILE A 67 8.67 4.54 -8.26
N ALA A 68 9.88 4.17 -8.69
CA ALA A 68 10.71 4.99 -9.55
C ALA A 68 10.00 5.37 -10.85
N GLY A 69 9.35 4.40 -11.51
CA GLY A 69 8.53 4.65 -12.70
C GLY A 69 7.35 5.58 -12.46
N LYS A 70 6.59 5.36 -11.36
CA LYS A 70 5.44 6.21 -11.01
C LYS A 70 5.83 7.65 -10.70
N LEU A 71 7.00 7.82 -10.08
CA LEU A 71 7.47 9.09 -9.58
C LEU A 71 8.47 9.79 -10.53
N SER A 72 8.71 9.22 -11.72
CA SER A 72 9.66 9.69 -12.74
C SER A 72 11.06 9.99 -12.19
N VAL A 73 11.58 9.10 -11.34
CA VAL A 73 12.92 9.20 -10.74
C VAL A 73 13.69 7.89 -10.88
N SER A 74 14.97 7.87 -10.51
CA SER A 74 15.77 6.65 -10.51
C SER A 74 15.42 5.72 -9.31
N PRO A 75 15.58 4.39 -9.44
CA PRO A 75 15.47 3.46 -8.32
C PRO A 75 16.40 3.79 -7.15
N GLU A 76 17.61 4.30 -7.44
CA GLU A 76 18.56 4.78 -6.43
C GLU A 76 18.00 5.96 -5.63
N THR A 77 17.33 6.91 -6.29
CA THR A 77 16.64 8.03 -5.63
C THR A 77 15.56 7.51 -4.67
N VAL A 78 14.79 6.51 -5.09
CA VAL A 78 13.79 5.86 -4.22
C VAL A 78 14.45 5.21 -3.00
N LYS A 79 15.57 4.49 -3.18
CA LYS A 79 16.33 3.90 -2.06
C LYS A 79 16.81 4.97 -1.06
N VAL A 80 17.24 6.13 -1.54
CA VAL A 80 17.63 7.27 -0.68
C VAL A 80 16.44 7.77 0.13
N HIS A 81 15.29 8.05 -0.51
CA HIS A 81 14.09 8.45 0.21
C HIS A 81 13.67 7.40 1.26
N ARG A 82 13.73 6.10 0.92
CA ARG A 82 13.47 5.01 1.86
C ARG A 82 14.39 5.01 3.06
N ARG A 83 15.70 5.14 2.84
CA ARG A 83 16.67 5.23 3.94
C ARG A 83 16.36 6.42 4.85
N ASN A 84 16.03 7.58 4.27
CA ASN A 84 15.74 8.78 5.05
C ASN A 84 14.48 8.61 5.90
N PHE A 85 13.36 8.13 5.33
CA PHE A 85 12.16 7.95 6.12
C PHE A 85 12.25 6.79 7.12
N TYR A 86 13.03 5.74 6.82
CA TYR A 86 13.34 4.67 7.79
C TYR A 86 14.09 5.26 8.99
N SER A 87 15.09 6.11 8.74
CA SER A 87 15.83 6.80 9.81
C SER A 87 14.93 7.73 10.63
N LYS A 88 14.05 8.49 9.97
CA LYS A 88 13.14 9.45 10.63
C LYS A 88 12.03 8.78 11.46
N LEU A 89 11.61 7.58 11.05
CA LEU A 89 10.62 6.77 11.77
C LEU A 89 11.27 5.77 12.75
N ASN A 90 12.60 5.71 12.81
CA ASN A 90 13.37 4.74 13.60
C ASN A 90 13.00 3.27 13.28
N ILE A 91 12.84 2.97 11.99
CA ILE A 91 12.47 1.66 11.45
C ILE A 91 13.67 1.02 10.76
N LYS A 92 13.89 -0.28 10.98
CA LYS A 92 15.04 -1.03 10.45
C LYS A 92 14.67 -1.97 9.30
N SER A 93 13.40 -2.35 9.19
CA SER A 93 12.96 -3.30 8.16
C SER A 93 11.61 -2.94 7.54
N GLN A 94 11.35 -3.49 6.37
CA GLN A 94 10.03 -3.35 5.73
C GLN A 94 8.92 -4.00 6.57
N SER A 95 9.21 -5.09 7.27
CA SER A 95 8.25 -5.73 8.18
C SER A 95 7.90 -4.82 9.36
N GLU A 96 8.89 -4.16 9.95
CA GLU A 96 8.67 -3.16 11.01
C GLU A 96 7.86 -1.96 10.49
N LEU A 97 8.10 -1.52 9.25
CA LEU A 97 7.29 -0.48 8.62
C LEU A 97 5.81 -0.87 8.58
N PHE A 98 5.51 -2.06 8.09
CA PHE A 98 4.12 -2.53 8.07
C PHE A 98 3.57 -2.65 9.48
N ALA A 99 4.31 -3.24 10.43
CA ALA A 99 3.85 -3.38 11.81
C ALA A 99 3.52 -2.02 12.45
N TYR A 100 4.37 -1.00 12.24
CA TYR A 100 4.15 0.36 12.73
C TYR A 100 2.83 0.96 12.22
N PHE A 101 2.53 0.80 10.93
CA PHE A 101 1.30 1.33 10.34
C PHE A 101 0.05 0.46 10.62
N PHE A 102 0.20 -0.86 10.76
CA PHE A 102 -0.91 -1.74 11.15
C PHE A 102 -1.36 -1.48 12.59
N GLN A 103 -0.42 -1.36 13.53
CA GLN A 103 -0.73 -1.09 14.93
C GLN A 103 -1.43 0.27 15.10
N SER A 104 -0.99 1.30 14.39
CA SER A 104 -1.62 2.62 14.45
C SER A 104 -2.95 2.71 13.72
N THR A 105 -3.23 1.82 12.77
CA THR A 105 -4.52 1.79 12.06
C THR A 105 -5.59 1.04 12.84
N ILE A 106 -5.21 0.01 13.61
CA ILE A 106 -6.13 -0.87 14.36
C ILE A 106 -6.51 -0.28 15.74
N ASN A 107 -5.71 0.64 16.26
CA ASN A 107 -6.02 1.42 17.47
C ASN A 107 -6.76 2.71 17.11
#